data_AF-A0A968XF33-F1
#
_entry.id   AF-A0A968XF33-F1
#
_cell.length_a   1.000
_cell.length_b   1.000
_cell.length_c   1.000
_cell.angle_alpha   90.00
_cell.angle_beta   90.00
_cell.angle_gamma   90.00
#
_symmetry.space_group_name_H-M   'P 1'
#
loop_
_entity.id
_entity.type
_entity.pdbx_description
1 polymer ?
#
loop_
_entity_poly.entity_id
_entity_poly.type
_entity_poly.pdbx_seq_one_letter_code
_entity_poly.pdbx_strand_id
1 'polypeptide(L)'
;MALDSQSPIPLSSAKEIQRRGSRIDPQHMIAVSPAVLREMLADVVDEKVTAKMTRLETSINRMMDHFDAVKRGEVEDAALCFTTSDQDSDLALAKVNIASDDFYRYTSQMVADELNIRLYDVQKMVTLLHIRSNTEFHTTIRTGKTCEVHKYSDAALKRFREALKSGDYVAKPPNQRKPSS
;
A
#
# COMPACT_ATOMS: atom_id res chain seq x y z
N MET A 1 50.73 24.01 10.19
CA MET A 1 49.28 24.14 9.94
C MET A 1 48.71 24.94 11.10
N ALA A 2 48.47 26.23 10.88
CA ALA A 2 48.03 27.18 11.90
C ALA A 2 46.50 27.23 11.93
N LEU A 3 45.93 27.13 13.13
CA LEU A 3 44.51 27.31 13.40
C LEU A 3 44.22 28.82 13.45
N ASP A 4 43.43 29.31 12.49
CA ASP A 4 42.96 30.69 12.46
C ASP A 4 41.97 30.93 13.61
N SER A 5 42.40 31.76 14.57
CA SER A 5 41.63 32.25 15.69
C SER A 5 40.74 33.42 15.27
N GLN A 6 39.47 33.15 14.99
CA GLN A 6 38.47 34.21 14.84
C GLN A 6 38.30 34.96 16.18
N SER A 7 38.68 36.23 16.19
CA SER A 7 38.47 37.12 17.33
C SER A 7 36.99 37.51 17.41
N PRO A 8 36.36 37.51 18.59
CA PRO A 8 34.97 37.95 18.72
C PRO A 8 34.84 39.46 18.43
N ILE A 9 33.82 39.82 17.64
CA ILE A 9 33.50 41.19 17.26
C ILE A 9 33.14 42.00 18.52
N PRO A 10 33.73 43.19 18.73
CA PRO A 10 33.42 44.01 19.91
C PRO A 10 31.96 44.47 19.93
N LEU A 11 31.33 44.43 21.10
CA LEU A 11 29.93 44.79 21.34
C LEU A 11 29.56 46.24 20.96
N SER A 12 30.54 47.10 20.66
CA SER A 12 30.32 48.45 20.14
C SER A 12 29.75 48.43 18.71
N SER A 13 30.08 47.42 17.90
CA SER A 13 29.64 47.30 16.50
C SER A 13 28.20 46.80 16.37
N ALA A 14 27.70 46.03 17.35
CA ALA A 14 26.35 45.45 17.30
C ALA A 14 25.23 46.49 17.52
N LYS A 15 25.50 47.57 18.27
CA LYS A 15 24.51 48.64 18.52
C LYS A 15 24.34 49.61 17.34
N GLU A 16 25.29 49.66 16.42
CA GLU A 16 25.26 50.61 15.31
C GLU A 16 24.44 50.08 14.11
N ILE A 17 24.39 48.76 13.93
CA ILE A 17 23.57 48.11 12.88
C ILE A 17 22.07 48.24 13.18
N GLN A 18 21.66 48.17 14.46
CA GLN A 18 20.25 48.38 14.85
C GLN A 18 19.78 49.83 14.61
N ARG A 19 20.68 50.82 14.60
CA ARG A 19 20.30 52.23 14.37
C ARG A 19 20.20 52.59 12.89
N ARG A 20 20.77 51.80 11.97
CA ARG A 20 20.63 52.03 10.52
C ARG A 20 19.39 51.38 9.88
N GLY A 21 18.74 50.43 10.56
CA GLY A 21 17.51 49.77 10.05
C GLY A 21 16.20 50.56 10.25
N SER A 22 16.24 51.77 10.80
CA SER A 22 15.04 52.48 11.31
C SER A 22 14.77 53.83 10.62
N ARG A 23 15.17 54.00 9.35
CA ARG A 23 14.70 55.12 8.51
C ARG A 23 14.06 54.58 7.26
N ILE A 24 12.82 54.13 7.39
CA ILE A 24 11.88 54.09 6.29
C ILE A 24 11.17 55.44 6.34
N ASP A 25 11.36 56.27 5.31
CA ASP A 25 10.66 57.54 5.17
C ASP A 25 9.14 57.30 5.14
N PRO A 26 8.34 58.00 5.97
CA PRO A 26 6.89 57.83 6.01
C PRO A 26 6.16 58.35 4.76
N GLN A 27 6.87 58.83 3.73
CA GLN A 27 6.27 59.37 2.51
C GLN A 27 5.94 58.31 1.43
N HIS A 28 6.27 57.03 1.65
CA HIS A 28 5.96 55.94 0.72
C HIS A 28 4.98 54.88 1.25
N MET A 29 4.19 55.22 2.27
CA MET A 29 3.00 54.41 2.55
C MET A 29 1.94 54.74 1.49
N ILE A 30 1.85 53.89 0.47
CA ILE A 30 0.69 53.88 -0.44
C ILE A 30 -0.51 53.63 0.47
N ALA A 31 -1.27 54.68 0.77
CA ALA A 31 -2.52 54.59 1.49
C ALA A 31 -3.54 53.90 0.58
N VAL A 32 -3.49 52.57 0.52
CA VAL A 32 -4.47 51.78 -0.21
C VAL A 32 -5.79 51.92 0.54
N SER A 33 -6.78 52.53 -0.10
CA SER A 33 -8.08 52.73 0.53
C SER A 33 -8.74 51.36 0.81
N PRO A 34 -9.52 51.23 1.89
CA PRO A 34 -10.23 49.99 2.20
C PRO A 34 -11.15 49.50 1.07
N ALA A 35 -11.57 50.39 0.17
CA ALA A 35 -12.36 50.04 -1.01
C ALA A 35 -11.53 49.27 -2.05
N VAL A 36 -10.30 49.72 -2.33
CA VAL A 36 -9.39 49.06 -3.28
C VAL A 36 -8.98 47.67 -2.78
N LEU A 37 -8.76 47.51 -1.47
CA LEU A 37 -8.47 46.18 -0.89
C LEU A 37 -9.66 45.21 -1.01
N ARG A 38 -10.90 45.71 -0.91
CA ARG A 38 -12.09 44.87 -1.09
C ARG A 38 -12.28 44.45 -2.54
N GLU A 39 -12.01 45.35 -3.47
CA GLU A 39 -12.06 45.07 -4.91
C GLU A 39 -11.01 44.02 -5.30
N MET A 40 -9.75 44.18 -4.87
CA MET A 40 -8.69 43.20 -5.12
C MET A 40 -8.99 41.83 -4.50
N LEU A 41 -9.63 41.78 -3.32
CA LEU A 41 -10.05 40.53 -2.70
C LEU A 41 -11.21 39.88 -3.45
N ALA A 42 -12.16 40.66 -3.97
CA ALA A 42 -13.24 40.16 -4.81
C ALA A 42 -12.69 39.55 -6.11
N ASP A 43 -11.77 40.25 -6.78
CA ASP A 43 -11.13 39.77 -8.01
C ASP A 43 -10.36 38.46 -7.80
N VAL A 44 -9.60 38.34 -6.71
CA VAL A 44 -8.84 37.12 -6.38
C VAL A 44 -9.77 35.96 -6.02
N VAL A 45 -10.91 36.24 -5.37
CA VAL A 45 -11.92 35.21 -5.08
C VAL A 45 -12.59 34.76 -6.37
N ASP A 46 -12.97 35.68 -7.25
CA ASP A 46 -13.61 35.39 -8.52
C ASP A 46 -12.66 34.62 -9.47
N GLU A 47 -11.38 34.96 -9.49
CA GLU A 47 -10.36 34.20 -10.25
C GLU A 47 -10.24 32.76 -9.72
N LYS A 48 -10.23 32.58 -8.39
CA LYS A 48 -10.17 31.24 -7.78
C LYS A 48 -11.43 30.42 -8.03
N VAL A 49 -12.59 31.04 -7.97
CA VAL A 49 -13.88 30.40 -8.25
C VAL A 49 -13.95 29.99 -9.72
N THR A 50 -13.57 30.89 -10.63
CA THR A 50 -13.50 30.64 -12.07
C THR A 50 -12.52 29.52 -12.41
N ALA A 51 -11.35 29.49 -11.77
CA ALA A 51 -10.36 28.42 -11.94
C ALA A 51 -10.85 27.05 -11.43
N LYS A 52 -11.67 27.02 -10.38
CA LYS A 52 -12.31 25.78 -9.91
C LYS A 52 -13.43 25.34 -10.84
N MET A 53 -14.22 26.29 -11.35
CA MET A 53 -15.33 26.04 -12.27
C MET A 53 -14.80 25.43 -13.57
N THR A 54 -13.78 26.05 -14.17
CA THR A 54 -13.11 25.54 -15.38
C THR A 54 -12.49 24.15 -15.19
N ARG A 55 -11.88 23.88 -14.02
CA ARG A 55 -11.40 22.53 -13.69
C ARG A 55 -12.53 21.50 -13.61
N LEU A 56 -13.65 21.88 -13.00
CA LEU A 56 -14.81 21.02 -12.86
C LEU A 56 -15.45 20.73 -14.23
N GLU A 57 -15.63 21.77 -15.06
CA GLU A 57 -16.09 21.63 -16.44
C GLU A 57 -15.17 20.73 -17.25
N THR A 58 -13.86 20.91 -17.15
CA THR A 58 -12.88 20.04 -17.80
C THR A 58 -13.00 18.58 -17.33
N SER A 59 -13.24 18.36 -16.03
CA SER A 59 -13.43 17.03 -15.46
C SER A 59 -14.73 16.38 -15.94
N ILE A 60 -15.81 17.14 -16.02
CA ILE A 60 -17.12 16.66 -16.48
C ILE A 60 -17.06 16.30 -17.96
N ASN A 61 -16.48 17.17 -18.78
CA ASN A 61 -16.32 16.92 -20.21
C ASN A 61 -15.50 15.65 -20.46
N ARG A 62 -14.40 15.44 -19.72
CA ARG A 62 -13.62 14.20 -19.81
C ARG A 62 -14.42 12.95 -19.43
N MET A 63 -15.27 13.03 -18.41
CA MET A 63 -16.14 11.90 -18.04
C MET A 63 -17.19 11.64 -19.13
N MET A 64 -17.77 12.68 -19.70
CA MET A 64 -18.73 12.56 -20.80
C MET A 64 -18.08 11.97 -22.05
N ASP A 65 -16.89 12.45 -22.42
CA ASP A 65 -16.11 11.91 -23.53
C ASP A 65 -15.81 10.42 -23.32
N HIS A 66 -15.50 10.02 -22.07
CA HIS A 66 -15.28 8.62 -21.72
C HIS A 66 -16.56 7.78 -21.85
N PHE A 67 -17.71 8.29 -21.41
CA PHE A 67 -19.00 7.61 -21.59
C PHE A 67 -19.38 7.46 -23.07
N ASP A 68 -19.18 8.51 -23.87
CA ASP A 68 -19.46 8.47 -25.30
C ASP A 68 -18.51 7.52 -26.04
N ALA A 69 -17.23 7.47 -25.64
CA ALA A 69 -16.26 6.56 -26.21
C ALA A 69 -16.53 5.09 -25.82
N VAL A 70 -16.97 4.82 -24.60
CA VAL A 70 -17.47 3.49 -24.17
C VAL A 70 -18.70 3.10 -24.99
N LYS A 71 -19.64 4.03 -25.19
CA LYS A 71 -20.85 3.79 -25.98
C LYS A 71 -20.55 3.50 -27.46
N ARG A 72 -19.50 4.11 -28.01
CA ARG A 72 -19.01 3.86 -29.38
C ARG A 72 -18.11 2.63 -29.49
N GLY A 73 -17.74 2.00 -28.37
CA GLY A 73 -16.81 0.86 -28.35
C GLY A 73 -15.37 1.23 -28.69
N GLU A 74 -15.02 2.52 -28.56
CA GLU A 74 -13.69 3.06 -28.89
C GLU A 74 -12.75 3.07 -27.68
N VAL A 75 -13.29 3.02 -26.46
CA VAL A 75 -12.51 2.95 -25.22
C VAL A 75 -12.85 1.64 -24.52
N GLU A 76 -11.91 0.70 -24.62
CA GLU A 76 -11.81 -0.40 -23.67
C GLU A 76 -11.47 0.20 -22.31
N ASP A 77 -12.44 0.17 -21.40
CA ASP A 77 -12.24 0.59 -20.02
C ASP A 77 -11.04 -0.18 -19.43
N ALA A 78 -10.01 0.54 -18.99
CA ALA A 78 -8.79 -0.07 -18.44
C ALA A 78 -9.08 -0.94 -17.21
N ALA A 79 -10.23 -0.77 -16.54
CA ALA A 79 -10.69 -1.64 -15.47
C ALA A 79 -11.33 -2.96 -15.99
N LEU A 80 -11.77 -3.00 -17.25
CA LEU A 80 -12.42 -4.15 -17.90
C LEU A 80 -11.56 -4.78 -19.01
N CYS A 81 -10.39 -4.23 -19.32
CA CYS A 81 -9.39 -4.80 -20.22
C CYS A 81 -8.70 -6.00 -19.56
N PHE A 82 -9.48 -7.05 -19.26
CA PHE A 82 -9.01 -8.38 -18.87
C PHE A 82 -8.91 -9.22 -20.14
N THR A 83 -8.01 -8.87 -21.05
CA THR A 83 -7.83 -9.56 -22.32
C THR A 83 -6.37 -9.94 -22.55
N THR A 84 -6.04 -11.16 -22.10
CA THR A 84 -5.36 -12.20 -22.91
C THR A 84 -4.10 -11.86 -23.72
N SER A 85 -3.37 -10.80 -23.40
CA SER A 85 -2.07 -10.49 -24.01
C SER A 85 -0.97 -10.60 -22.95
N ASP A 86 -0.14 -11.63 -23.07
CA ASP A 86 0.99 -11.91 -22.18
C ASP A 86 2.13 -10.86 -22.27
N GLN A 87 2.01 -9.83 -23.11
CA GLN A 87 3.13 -8.91 -23.41
C GLN A 87 3.09 -7.53 -22.72
N ASP A 88 1.98 -7.13 -22.10
CA ASP A 88 1.85 -5.80 -21.44
C ASP A 88 1.48 -5.90 -19.94
N SER A 89 1.80 -7.01 -19.30
CA SER A 89 1.38 -7.33 -17.92
C SER A 89 2.22 -6.69 -16.81
N ASP A 90 2.88 -5.56 -17.06
CA ASP A 90 3.89 -5.00 -16.14
C ASP A 90 3.57 -3.64 -15.50
N LEU A 91 2.41 -3.03 -15.75
CA LEU A 91 2.14 -1.67 -15.20
C LEU A 91 0.76 -1.42 -14.58
N ALA A 92 0.19 -2.42 -13.90
CA ALA A 92 -0.89 -2.19 -12.93
C ALA A 92 -0.73 -3.08 -11.69
N LEU A 93 0.48 -3.11 -11.12
CA LEU A 93 0.72 -3.48 -9.73
C LEU A 93 0.16 -2.40 -8.79
N ALA A 94 -1.12 -2.06 -8.92
CA ALA A 94 -1.90 -1.71 -7.75
C ALA A 94 -1.86 -2.97 -6.90
N LYS A 95 -0.97 -2.98 -5.89
CA LYS A 95 -0.97 -4.00 -4.85
C LYS A 95 -2.34 -3.93 -4.20
N VAL A 96 -3.32 -4.64 -4.78
CA VAL A 96 -4.44 -5.17 -4.03
C VAL A 96 -3.74 -6.08 -3.03
N ASN A 97 -3.46 -5.52 -1.87
CA ASN A 97 -2.97 -6.24 -0.72
C ASN A 97 -4.17 -7.05 -0.23
N ILE A 98 -4.63 -8.01 -1.04
CA ILE A 98 -5.45 -9.11 -0.58
C ILE A 98 -4.62 -9.64 0.57
N ALA A 99 -5.13 -9.51 1.80
CA ALA A 99 -4.40 -9.94 2.97
C ALA A 99 -4.00 -11.39 2.67
N SER A 100 -2.69 -11.65 2.60
CA SER A 100 -2.18 -12.99 2.27
C SER A 100 -2.71 -14.05 3.24
N ASP A 101 -3.16 -13.61 4.41
CA ASP A 101 -3.90 -14.38 5.39
C ASP A 101 -5.25 -14.94 4.92
N ASP A 102 -5.95 -14.26 4.01
CA ASP A 102 -7.23 -14.74 3.45
C ASP A 102 -7.01 -15.92 2.50
N PHE A 103 -5.91 -15.91 1.73
CA PHE A 103 -5.60 -16.99 0.79
C PHE A 103 -4.94 -18.21 1.47
N TYR A 104 -4.08 -17.97 2.48
CA TYR A 104 -3.42 -19.04 3.25
C TYR A 104 -3.96 -19.08 4.68
N ARG A 105 -5.17 -19.63 4.81
CA ARG A 105 -5.92 -19.63 6.08
C ARG A 105 -5.40 -20.62 7.12
N TYR A 106 -4.88 -21.77 6.69
CA TYR A 106 -4.63 -22.90 7.60
C TYR A 106 -3.18 -22.97 8.03
N THR A 107 -2.94 -23.22 9.31
CA THR A 107 -1.63 -23.64 9.82
C THR A 107 -1.51 -25.16 9.82
N SER A 108 -0.30 -25.71 9.98
CA SER A 108 -0.11 -27.17 10.06
C SER A 108 -0.97 -27.83 11.15
N GLN A 109 -1.21 -27.13 12.26
CA GLN A 109 -2.05 -27.63 13.35
C GLN A 109 -3.53 -27.66 12.94
N MET A 110 -4.03 -26.60 12.30
CA MET A 110 -5.42 -26.55 11.82
C MET A 110 -5.69 -27.64 10.79
N VAL A 111 -4.75 -27.88 9.87
CA VAL A 111 -4.86 -28.98 8.89
C VAL A 111 -4.91 -30.34 9.59
N ALA A 112 -4.10 -30.54 10.63
CA ALA A 112 -4.09 -31.79 11.40
C ALA A 112 -5.44 -32.03 12.09
N ASP A 113 -6.00 -30.97 12.71
CA ASP A 113 -7.28 -31.02 13.40
C ASP A 113 -8.44 -31.27 12.41
N GLU A 114 -8.43 -30.59 11.25
CA GLU A 114 -9.50 -30.68 10.26
C GLU A 114 -9.51 -32.02 9.48
N LEU A 115 -8.34 -32.65 9.33
CA LEU A 115 -8.22 -33.98 8.73
C LEU A 115 -8.25 -35.10 9.79
N ASN A 116 -8.29 -34.76 11.07
CA ASN A 116 -8.19 -35.68 12.20
C ASN A 116 -6.98 -36.63 12.09
N ILE A 117 -5.81 -36.07 11.73
CA ILE A 117 -4.54 -36.78 11.60
C ILE A 117 -3.49 -36.17 12.53
N ARG A 118 -2.36 -36.85 12.72
CA ARG A 118 -1.25 -36.29 13.51
C ARG A 118 -0.56 -35.18 12.75
N LEU A 119 -0.08 -34.16 13.48
CA LEU A 119 0.74 -33.09 12.92
C LEU A 119 1.97 -33.61 12.15
N TYR A 120 2.58 -34.68 12.65
CA TYR A 120 3.70 -35.34 11.98
C TYR A 120 3.31 -35.92 10.61
N ASP A 121 2.09 -36.45 10.49
CA ASP A 121 1.59 -37.00 9.24
C ASP A 121 1.32 -35.87 8.23
N VAL A 122 0.82 -34.71 8.65
CA VAL A 122 0.73 -33.50 7.81
C VAL A 122 2.10 -33.11 7.26
N GLN A 123 3.13 -33.04 8.10
CA GLN A 123 4.49 -32.68 7.66
C GLN A 123 5.06 -33.68 6.64
N LYS A 124 4.78 -34.97 6.82
CA LYS A 124 5.15 -36.00 5.83
C LYS A 124 4.42 -35.83 4.51
N MET A 125 3.12 -35.61 4.55
CA MET A 125 2.31 -35.38 3.35
C MET A 125 2.77 -34.15 2.58
N VAL A 126 3.13 -33.07 3.28
CA VAL A 126 3.68 -31.86 2.66
C VAL A 126 4.95 -32.15 1.85
N THR A 127 5.84 -32.98 2.39
CA THR A 127 7.08 -33.40 1.71
C THR A 127 6.76 -34.34 0.54
N LEU A 128 5.91 -35.34 0.74
CA LEU A 128 5.57 -36.35 -0.27
C LEU A 128 4.83 -35.76 -1.47
N LEU A 129 3.88 -34.85 -1.22
CA LEU A 129 3.07 -34.19 -2.24
C LEU A 129 3.75 -32.96 -2.85
N HIS A 130 5.00 -32.66 -2.46
CA HIS A 130 5.78 -31.52 -2.94
C HIS A 130 5.03 -30.18 -2.79
N ILE A 131 4.30 -30.01 -1.69
CA ILE A 131 3.47 -28.82 -1.45
C ILE A 131 4.31 -27.59 -1.15
N ARG A 132 5.48 -27.75 -0.50
CA ARG A 132 6.38 -26.63 -0.15
C ARG A 132 6.98 -25.90 -1.36
N SER A 133 7.11 -26.57 -2.49
CA SER A 133 7.67 -25.96 -3.71
C SER A 133 6.64 -25.20 -4.53
N ASN A 134 5.35 -25.35 -4.23
CA ASN A 134 4.29 -24.70 -5.00
C ASN A 134 3.64 -23.59 -4.16
N THR A 135 3.76 -22.37 -4.67
CA THR A 135 3.20 -21.15 -4.08
C THR A 135 1.68 -21.22 -3.96
N GLU A 136 0.97 -21.87 -4.88
CA GLU A 136 -0.50 -22.00 -4.81
C GLU A 136 -1.01 -22.73 -3.56
N PHE A 137 -0.19 -23.63 -3.02
CA PHE A 137 -0.56 -24.49 -1.89
C PHE A 137 0.04 -24.03 -0.56
N HIS A 138 1.20 -23.37 -0.59
CA HIS A 138 2.00 -23.13 0.61
C HIS A 138 2.64 -21.75 0.60
N THR A 139 2.65 -21.14 1.78
CA THR A 139 3.48 -19.97 2.06
C THR A 139 4.17 -20.11 3.40
N THR A 140 5.29 -19.40 3.56
CA THR A 140 6.00 -19.32 4.83
C THR A 140 6.03 -17.87 5.30
N ILE A 141 5.49 -17.63 6.49
CA ILE A 141 5.45 -16.32 7.11
C ILE A 141 6.51 -16.28 8.21
N ARG A 142 7.50 -15.40 8.06
CA ARG A 142 8.51 -15.16 9.09
C ARG A 142 7.91 -14.31 10.21
N THR A 143 7.86 -14.86 11.40
CA THR A 143 7.40 -14.18 12.61
C THR A 143 8.61 -13.91 13.49
N GLY A 144 9.28 -12.78 13.29
CA GLY A 144 10.49 -12.41 14.04
C GLY A 144 11.80 -12.93 13.43
N LYS A 145 12.86 -13.05 14.25
CA LYS A 145 14.22 -13.35 13.77
C LYS A 145 14.45 -14.81 13.37
N THR A 146 13.76 -15.74 14.03
CA THR A 146 14.04 -17.19 13.89
C THR A 146 12.79 -18.05 13.70
N CYS A 147 11.58 -17.51 13.94
CA CYS A 147 10.37 -18.30 13.83
C CYS A 147 9.77 -18.18 12.43
N GLU A 148 9.50 -19.32 11.83
CA GLU A 148 8.81 -19.43 10.55
C GLU A 148 7.51 -20.19 10.77
N VAL A 149 6.40 -19.63 10.29
CA VAL A 149 5.07 -20.24 10.35
C VAL A 149 4.70 -20.67 8.95
N HIS A 150 4.44 -21.96 8.77
CA HIS A 150 3.95 -22.48 7.50
C HIS A 150 2.42 -22.36 7.44
N LYS A 151 1.92 -21.73 6.39
CA LYS A 151 0.49 -21.61 6.10
C LYS A 151 0.15 -22.30 4.78
N TYR A 152 -1.10 -22.75 4.69
CA TYR A 152 -1.62 -23.54 3.58
C TYR A 152 -2.93 -22.94 3.08
N SER A 153 -3.16 -23.05 1.77
CA SER A 153 -4.41 -22.62 1.12
C SER A 153 -5.48 -23.71 1.20
N ASP A 154 -6.73 -23.36 0.86
CA ASP A 154 -7.82 -24.33 0.71
C ASP A 154 -7.51 -25.42 -0.33
N ALA A 155 -6.77 -25.06 -1.38
CA ALA A 155 -6.37 -26.00 -2.43
C ALA A 155 -5.42 -27.08 -1.89
N ALA A 156 -4.53 -26.72 -0.96
CA ALA A 156 -3.66 -27.68 -0.30
C ALA A 156 -4.46 -28.66 0.56
N LEU A 157 -5.47 -28.16 1.27
CA LEU A 157 -6.37 -28.99 2.09
C LEU A 157 -7.14 -30.01 1.24
N LYS A 158 -7.64 -29.61 0.07
CA LYS A 158 -8.27 -30.53 -0.89
C LYS A 158 -7.30 -31.63 -1.32
N ARG A 159 -6.07 -31.26 -1.67
CA ARG A 159 -5.03 -32.21 -2.08
C ARG A 159 -4.66 -33.21 -0.98
N PHE A 160 -4.60 -32.76 0.29
CA PHE A 160 -4.43 -33.66 1.42
C PHE A 160 -5.59 -34.64 1.56
N ARG A 161 -6.85 -34.18 1.42
CA ARG A 161 -8.02 -35.07 1.46
C ARG A 161 -8.00 -36.09 0.34
N GLU A 162 -7.61 -35.68 -0.86
CA GLU A 162 -7.47 -36.57 -2.01
C GLU A 162 -6.42 -37.65 -1.76
N ALA A 163 -5.23 -37.28 -1.26
CA ALA A 163 -4.16 -38.23 -0.95
C ALA A 163 -4.54 -39.26 0.14
N LEU A 164 -5.40 -38.88 1.09
CA LEU A 164 -5.93 -39.80 2.10
C LEU A 164 -7.00 -40.74 1.52
N LYS A 165 -7.78 -40.27 0.54
CA LYS A 165 -8.83 -41.06 -0.13
C LYS A 165 -8.26 -42.01 -1.18
N SER A 166 -7.25 -41.58 -1.93
CA SER A 166 -6.57 -42.40 -2.95
C SER A 166 -5.74 -43.53 -2.35
N GLY A 167 -5.39 -43.41 -1.06
CA GLY A 167 -4.50 -44.35 -0.39
C GLY A 167 -3.02 -44.07 -0.68
N ASP A 168 -2.69 -42.96 -1.36
CA ASP A 168 -1.30 -42.52 -1.58
C ASP A 168 -0.59 -42.24 -0.25
N TYR A 169 -1.35 -41.94 0.80
CA TYR A 169 -0.85 -41.81 2.16
C TYR A 169 -1.77 -42.50 3.18
N VAL A 170 -1.18 -43.37 4.01
CA VAL A 170 -1.88 -44.01 5.13
C VAL A 170 -1.56 -43.27 6.42
N ALA A 171 -2.48 -42.40 6.85
CA ALA A 171 -2.35 -41.68 8.11
C ALA A 171 -2.64 -42.59 9.31
N LYS A 172 -1.92 -42.36 10.42
CA LYS A 172 -2.25 -43.01 11.69
C LYS A 172 -3.14 -42.07 12.52
N PRO A 173 -4.07 -42.61 13.32
CA PRO A 173 -4.93 -41.80 14.17
C PRO A 173 -4.09 -40.98 15.17
N PRO A 174 -4.59 -39.81 15.61
CA PRO A 174 -3.93 -39.03 16.64
C PRO A 174 -3.71 -39.84 17.90
N ASN A 175 -2.49 -39.74 18.48
CA ASN A 175 -2.21 -40.34 19.77
C ASN A 175 -3.15 -39.69 20.79
N GLN A 176 -4.15 -40.43 21.26
CA GLN A 176 -4.96 -40.02 22.40
C GLN A 176 -4.00 -39.89 23.58
N ARG A 177 -3.69 -38.65 23.95
CA ARG A 177 -2.93 -38.38 25.17
C ARG A 177 -3.75 -38.97 26.31
N LYS A 178 -3.21 -40.00 26.96
CA LYS A 178 -3.82 -40.53 28.18
C LYS A 178 -3.97 -39.35 29.15
N PRO A 179 -5.17 -39.13 29.74
CA PRO A 179 -5.33 -38.08 30.72
C PRO A 179 -4.33 -38.34 31.84
N SER A 180 -3.51 -37.33 32.14
CA SER A 180 -2.62 -37.34 33.30
C SER A 180 -3.51 -37.42 34.55
N SER A 181 -3.63 -38.62 35.11
CA SER A 181 -4.19 -38.86 36.45
C SER A 181 -3.31 -38.23 37.52
#